data_AF-A0A259B1C4-F1
#
_entry.id   AF-A0A259B1C4-F1
#
_cell.length_a   1.000
_cell.length_b   1.000
_cell.length_c   1.000
_cell.angle_alpha   90.00
_cell.angle_beta   90.00
_cell.angle_gamma   90.00
#
_symmetry.space_group_name_H-M   'P 1'
#
loop_
_entity.id
_entity.type
_entity.pdbx_description
1 polymer ?
#
loop_
_entity_poly.entity_id
_entity_poly.type
_entity_poly.pdbx_seq_one_letter_code
_entity_poly.pdbx_strand_id
1 'polypeptide(L)'
;MSTDKKTIGITSGNERVLAALVAAGQFGSEIEAAKFAMAHAIEQGVQRGTSEGAGTKWNVGSVDADGGLKAVVEALFPEELQPYRLIEHLMNEGLKLFDKGDKLPPDVAGVLMNAAKA
;
A
#
# COMPACT_ATOMS: atom_id res chain seq x y z
N MET A 1 -21.96 14.75 0.01
CA MET A 1 -20.77 14.17 0.66
C MET A 1 -20.46 12.86 -0.05
N SER A 2 -19.26 12.69 -0.61
CA SER A 2 -18.87 11.43 -1.24
C SER A 2 -18.46 10.47 -0.13
N THR A 3 -19.25 9.43 0.09
CA THR A 3 -18.93 8.37 1.05
C THR A 3 -17.62 7.71 0.64
N ASP A 4 -16.71 7.55 1.60
CA ASP A 4 -15.43 6.89 1.37
C ASP A 4 -15.61 5.40 0.95
N LYS A 5 -14.52 4.78 0.47
CA LYS A 5 -14.50 3.39 0.03
C LYS A 5 -14.77 2.44 1.19
N LYS A 6 -15.49 1.35 0.87
CA LYS A 6 -15.70 0.20 1.77
C LYS A 6 -14.82 -0.99 1.44
N THR A 7 -14.13 -0.92 0.30
CA THR A 7 -13.22 -1.92 -0.22
C THR A 7 -11.93 -1.27 -0.69
N ILE A 8 -10.84 -2.03 -0.64
CA ILE A 8 -9.52 -1.66 -1.13
C ILE A 8 -9.17 -2.60 -2.28
N GLY A 9 -8.63 -2.04 -3.36
CA GLY A 9 -8.19 -2.76 -4.55
C GLY A 9 -6.74 -2.50 -4.89
N ILE A 10 -6.14 -3.47 -5.57
CA ILE A 10 -4.81 -3.33 -6.19
C ILE A 10 -5.04 -3.27 -7.70
N THR A 11 -4.30 -2.41 -8.39
CA THR A 11 -4.37 -2.34 -9.87
C THR A 11 -3.81 -3.63 -10.46
N SER A 12 -4.30 -4.02 -11.64
CA SER A 12 -3.85 -5.23 -12.32
C SER A 12 -2.33 -5.26 -12.58
N GLY A 13 -1.72 -4.09 -12.83
CA GLY A 13 -0.26 -3.97 -12.98
C GLY A 13 0.51 -4.30 -11.71
N ASN A 14 -0.06 -4.01 -10.55
CA ASN A 14 0.58 -4.19 -9.25
C ASN A 14 0.36 -5.57 -8.64
N GLU A 15 -0.62 -6.35 -9.10
CA GLU A 15 -0.90 -7.71 -8.60
C GLU A 15 0.34 -8.62 -8.70
N ARG A 16 1.12 -8.49 -9.78
CA ARG A 16 2.37 -9.25 -9.95
C ARG A 16 3.39 -8.91 -8.86
N VAL A 17 3.53 -7.62 -8.54
CA VAL A 17 4.49 -7.14 -7.54
C VAL A 17 4.07 -7.58 -6.15
N LEU A 18 2.78 -7.46 -5.84
CA LEU A 18 2.21 -7.92 -4.59
C LEU A 18 2.46 -9.42 -4.37
N ALA A 19 2.17 -10.25 -5.38
CA ALA A 19 2.42 -11.68 -5.32
C ALA A 19 3.92 -11.99 -5.13
N ALA A 20 4.81 -11.23 -5.78
CA ALA A 20 6.25 -11.39 -5.64
C ALA A 20 6.75 -10.99 -4.23
N LEU A 21 6.19 -9.95 -3.61
CA LEU A 21 6.49 -9.57 -2.22
C LEU A 21 6.14 -10.69 -1.24
N VAL A 22 4.97 -11.30 -1.40
CA VAL A 22 4.55 -12.44 -0.55
C VAL A 22 5.43 -13.65 -0.82
N ALA A 23 5.73 -13.96 -2.08
CA ALA A 23 6.58 -15.09 -2.46
C ALA A 23 8.04 -14.96 -1.98
N ALA A 24 8.54 -13.74 -1.80
CA ALA A 24 9.84 -13.49 -1.17
C ALA A 24 9.90 -13.93 0.31
N GLY A 25 8.77 -14.36 0.88
CA GLY A 25 8.69 -15.07 2.16
C GLY A 25 8.76 -14.17 3.40
N GLN A 26 8.65 -12.86 3.23
CA GLN A 26 8.76 -11.89 4.32
C GLN A 26 7.40 -11.41 4.87
N PHE A 27 6.29 -11.76 4.20
CA PHE A 27 4.94 -11.35 4.62
C PHE A 27 4.03 -12.57 4.80
N GLY A 28 3.25 -12.58 5.87
CA GLY A 28 2.29 -13.66 6.17
C GLY A 28 1.02 -13.60 5.31
N SER A 29 0.76 -12.47 4.66
CA SER A 29 -0.36 -12.31 3.72
C SER A 29 -0.12 -11.19 2.71
N GLU A 30 -0.92 -11.18 1.65
CA GLU A 30 -0.97 -10.05 0.71
C GLU A 30 -1.42 -8.73 1.39
N ILE A 31 -2.29 -8.80 2.41
CA ILE A 31 -2.70 -7.60 3.16
C ILE A 31 -1.51 -6.98 3.88
N GLU A 32 -0.67 -7.79 4.53
CA GLU A 32 0.54 -7.31 5.20
C GLU A 32 1.53 -6.70 4.20
N ALA A 33 1.76 -7.36 3.07
CA ALA A 33 2.61 -6.84 2.01
C ALA A 33 2.08 -5.50 1.45
N ALA A 34 0.77 -5.35 1.26
CA ALA A 34 0.16 -4.10 0.80
C ALA A 34 0.29 -2.98 1.85
N LYS A 35 0.09 -3.28 3.14
CA LYS A 35 0.32 -2.31 4.23
C LYS A 35 1.78 -1.86 4.29
N PHE A 36 2.70 -2.79 4.11
CA PHE A 36 4.12 -2.46 4.02
C PHE A 36 4.40 -1.55 2.83
N ALA A 37 3.80 -1.83 1.66
CA ALA A 37 3.91 -0.96 0.50
C ALA A 37 3.36 0.45 0.77
N MET A 38 2.21 0.57 1.44
CA MET A 38 1.70 1.87 1.89
C MET A 38 2.69 2.60 2.79
N ALA A 39 3.28 1.93 3.79
CA ALA A 39 4.26 2.54 4.68
C ALA A 39 5.49 3.03 3.91
N HIS A 40 5.97 2.24 2.94
CA HIS A 40 7.08 2.63 2.09
C HIS A 40 6.73 3.83 1.19
N ALA A 41 5.52 3.90 0.64
CA ALA A 41 5.06 5.08 -0.11
C ALA A 41 5.07 6.35 0.76
N ILE A 42 4.61 6.24 2.01
CA ILE A 42 4.64 7.36 2.97
C ILE A 42 6.08 7.79 3.27
N GLU A 43 6.97 6.83 3.53
CA GLU A 43 8.40 7.08 3.76
C GLU A 43 9.06 7.80 2.57
N GLN A 44 8.71 7.42 1.33
CA GLN A 44 9.21 8.05 0.11
C GLN A 44 8.53 9.38 -0.24
N GLY A 45 7.61 9.88 0.60
CA GLY A 45 6.96 11.17 0.41
C GLY A 45 5.95 11.22 -0.74
N VAL A 46 5.35 10.07 -1.09
CA VAL A 46 4.30 9.99 -2.11
C VAL A 46 3.15 10.95 -1.76
N GLN A 47 2.75 11.75 -2.74
CA GLN A 47 1.69 12.73 -2.58
C GLN A 47 0.30 12.09 -2.54
N ARG A 48 -0.65 12.81 -1.92
CA ARG A 48 -2.07 12.41 -1.91
C ARG A 48 -2.61 12.25 -3.33
N GLY A 49 -3.50 11.28 -3.53
CA GLY A 49 -4.05 10.99 -4.84
C GLY A 49 -5.08 9.86 -4.82
N THR A 50 -5.40 9.39 -6.02
CA THR A 50 -6.33 8.29 -6.23
C THR A 50 -5.73 7.31 -7.23
N SER A 51 -6.03 6.02 -7.07
CA SER A 51 -5.63 4.99 -8.04
C SER A 51 -6.78 4.69 -8.99
N GLU A 52 -6.58 4.98 -10.27
CA GLU A 52 -7.50 4.56 -11.33
C GLU A 52 -7.30 3.07 -11.67
N GLY A 53 -8.39 2.38 -11.97
CA GLY A 53 -8.35 0.96 -12.35
C GLY A 53 -8.02 -0.02 -11.21
N ALA A 54 -7.95 0.45 -9.96
CA ALA A 54 -7.90 -0.43 -8.80
C ALA A 54 -9.22 -1.21 -8.71
N GLY A 55 -9.13 -2.54 -8.65
CA GLY A 55 -10.30 -3.40 -8.55
C GLY A 55 -10.94 -3.37 -7.16
N THR A 56 -11.44 -4.52 -6.72
CA THR A 56 -11.87 -4.73 -5.33
C THR A 56 -11.27 -6.05 -4.88
N LYS A 57 -10.41 -6.00 -3.86
CA LYS A 57 -9.65 -7.16 -3.38
C LYS A 57 -10.00 -7.50 -1.93
N TRP A 58 -10.10 -6.50 -1.08
CA TRP A 58 -10.43 -6.69 0.34
C TRP A 58 -11.50 -5.70 0.81
N ASN A 59 -12.30 -6.11 1.80
CA ASN A 59 -13.11 -5.18 2.56
C ASN A 59 -12.22 -4.36 3.49
N VAL A 60 -12.59 -3.10 3.74
CA VAL A 60 -11.86 -2.23 4.68
C VAL A 60 -11.72 -2.90 6.05
N GLY A 61 -12.75 -3.58 6.56
CA GLY A 61 -12.66 -4.27 7.86
C GLY A 61 -11.64 -5.42 7.92
N SER A 62 -11.18 -5.93 6.78
CA SER A 62 -10.07 -6.92 6.73
C SER A 62 -8.71 -6.23 6.71
N VAL A 63 -8.63 -5.04 6.10
CA VAL A 63 -7.41 -4.26 5.97
C VAL A 63 -7.14 -3.45 7.24
N ASP A 64 -8.18 -2.85 7.82
CA ASP A 64 -8.10 -1.87 8.89
C ASP A 64 -9.22 -2.11 9.92
N ALA A 65 -9.15 -3.27 10.58
CA ALA A 65 -10.22 -3.73 11.47
C ALA A 65 -10.46 -2.80 12.68
N ASP A 66 -9.40 -2.15 13.16
CA ASP A 66 -9.40 -1.23 14.31
C ASP A 66 -9.39 0.25 13.90
N GLY A 67 -9.27 0.55 12.61
CA GLY A 67 -9.17 1.93 12.11
C GLY A 67 -7.80 2.57 12.30
N GLY A 68 -6.76 1.79 12.66
CA GLY A 68 -5.42 2.31 12.89
C GLY A 68 -4.79 2.94 11.64
N LEU A 69 -4.96 2.33 10.46
CA LEU A 69 -4.44 2.89 9.20
C LEU A 69 -5.16 4.17 8.83
N LYS A 70 -6.49 4.21 9.00
CA LYS A 70 -7.27 5.42 8.82
C LYS A 70 -6.73 6.54 9.71
N ALA A 71 -6.51 6.27 11.00
CA ALA A 71 -6.01 7.26 11.95
C ALA A 71 -4.62 7.79 11.55
N VAL A 72 -3.72 6.92 11.08
CA VAL A 72 -2.41 7.33 10.55
C VAL A 72 -2.56 8.26 9.34
N VAL A 73 -3.42 7.92 8.39
CA VAL A 73 -3.63 8.74 7.20
C VAL A 73 -4.27 10.09 7.56
N GLU A 74 -5.26 10.12 8.44
CA GLU A 74 -5.88 11.37 8.90
C GLU A 74 -4.87 12.25 9.66
N ALA A 75 -3.91 11.67 10.38
CA ALA A 75 -2.87 12.43 11.06
C ALA A 75 -1.83 13.02 10.10
N LEU A 76 -1.45 12.28 9.05
CA LEU A 76 -0.45 12.71 8.07
C LEU A 76 -1.05 13.62 6.99
N PHE A 77 -2.33 13.44 6.67
CA PHE A 77 -3.07 14.14 5.63
C PHE A 77 -4.37 14.72 6.21
N PRO A 78 -4.29 15.77 7.04
CA PRO A 78 -5.44 16.29 7.80
C PRO A 78 -6.57 16.87 6.94
N GLU A 79 -6.31 17.15 5.65
CA GLU A 79 -7.31 17.62 4.69
C GLU A 79 -8.01 16.48 3.93
N GLU A 80 -7.58 15.23 4.11
CA GLU A 80 -8.17 14.10 3.39
C GLU A 80 -9.55 13.75 3.96
N LEU A 81 -10.55 13.77 3.08
CA LEU A 81 -11.94 13.46 3.43
C LEU A 81 -12.29 12.00 3.14
N GLN A 82 -11.42 11.28 2.43
CA GLN A 82 -11.57 9.91 1.96
C GLN A 82 -10.31 9.08 2.29
N PRO A 83 -10.01 8.86 3.58
CA PRO A 83 -8.79 8.18 4.01
C PRO A 83 -8.62 6.79 3.40
N TYR A 84 -9.68 6.00 3.21
CA TYR A 84 -9.54 4.66 2.60
C TYR A 84 -9.24 4.71 1.10
N ARG A 85 -9.72 5.74 0.40
CA ARG A 85 -9.28 6.02 -0.98
C ARG A 85 -7.78 6.36 -1.02
N LEU A 86 -7.31 7.16 -0.07
CA LEU A 86 -5.89 7.51 0.00
C LEU A 86 -5.03 6.31 0.44
N ILE A 87 -5.51 5.45 1.34
CA ILE A 87 -4.86 4.18 1.69
C ILE A 87 -4.68 3.32 0.44
N GLU A 88 -5.74 3.13 -0.35
CA GLU A 88 -5.65 2.38 -1.61
C GLU A 88 -4.62 2.98 -2.57
N HIS A 89 -4.59 4.30 -2.68
CA HIS A 89 -3.62 5.02 -3.51
C HIS A 89 -2.19 4.77 -3.05
N LEU A 90 -1.91 4.97 -1.77
CA LEU A 90 -0.58 4.79 -1.20
C LEU A 90 -0.11 3.32 -1.29
N MET A 91 -1.00 2.34 -1.12
CA MET A 91 -0.68 0.93 -1.36
C MET A 91 -0.23 0.69 -2.81
N ASN A 92 -0.96 1.25 -3.77
CA ASN A 92 -0.64 1.06 -5.19
C ASN A 92 0.64 1.81 -5.60
N GLU A 93 0.85 3.03 -5.12
CA GLU A 93 2.10 3.75 -5.36
C GLU A 93 3.29 3.05 -4.71
N GLY A 94 3.14 2.54 -3.49
CA GLY A 94 4.15 1.73 -2.83
C GLY A 94 4.55 0.51 -3.63
N LEU A 95 3.57 -0.22 -4.17
CA LEU A 95 3.83 -1.37 -5.04
C LEU A 95 4.56 -0.97 -6.33
N LYS A 96 4.25 0.20 -6.92
CA LYS A 96 4.99 0.71 -8.09
C LYS A 96 6.44 1.01 -7.76
N LEU A 97 6.72 1.55 -6.57
CA LEU A 97 8.10 1.83 -6.12
C LEU A 97 8.96 0.56 -6.00
N PHE A 98 8.32 -0.59 -5.72
CA PHE A 98 8.98 -1.90 -5.72
C PHE A 98 9.17 -2.52 -7.11
N ASP A 99 8.48 -2.01 -8.13
CA ASP A 99 8.60 -2.53 -9.49
C ASP A 99 9.85 -1.96 -10.17
N LYS A 100 10.98 -2.65 -10.00
CA LYS A 100 12.26 -2.30 -10.65
C LYS A 100 12.28 -2.58 -12.17
N GLY A 101 11.19 -3.11 -12.75
CA GLY A 101 11.01 -3.29 -14.21
C GLY A 101 11.80 -4.46 -14.83
N ASP A 102 12.59 -5.17 -14.03
CA ASP A 102 13.60 -6.17 -14.41
C ASP A 102 13.15 -7.62 -14.13
N LYS A 103 11.84 -7.84 -13.91
CA LYS A 103 11.19 -9.16 -13.64
C LYS A 103 11.72 -9.92 -12.41
N LEU A 104 12.69 -9.37 -11.70
CA LEU A 104 13.17 -9.91 -10.43
C LEU A 104 12.11 -9.65 -9.34
N PRO A 105 11.94 -10.58 -8.38
CA PRO A 105 11.13 -10.29 -7.20
C PRO A 105 11.71 -9.07 -6.47
N PRO A 106 10.87 -8.20 -5.88
CA PRO A 106 11.35 -7.00 -5.20
C PRO A 106 12.35 -7.36 -4.09
N ASP A 107 13.43 -6.61 -3.98
CA ASP A 107 14.42 -6.77 -2.91
C ASP A 107 13.90 -6.14 -1.60
N VAL A 108 12.99 -6.86 -0.94
CA VAL A 108 12.37 -6.43 0.33
C VAL A 108 13.41 -6.35 1.45
N ALA A 109 14.34 -7.29 1.49
CA ALA A 109 15.39 -7.35 2.51
C ALA A 109 16.32 -6.13 2.43
N GLY A 110 16.66 -5.68 1.22
CA GLY A 110 17.46 -4.47 1.02
C GLY A 110 16.78 -3.20 1.54
N VAL A 111 15.45 -3.09 1.43
CA VAL A 111 14.69 -1.94 1.98
C VAL A 111 14.67 -1.96 3.50
N LEU A 112 14.37 -3.12 4.11
CA LEU A 112 14.34 -3.27 5.58
C LEU A 112 15.72 -3.05 6.22
N MET A 113 16.80 -3.52 5.59
CA MET A 113 18.14 -3.50 6.18
C MET A 113 18.95 -2.24 5.88
N ASN A 114 18.61 -1.48 4.82
CA ASN A 114 19.23 -0.17 4.59
C ASN A 114 18.66 0.93 5.49
N ALA A 115 17.42 0.82 5.97
CA ALA A 115 16.84 1.75 6.94
C ALA A 115 17.63 1.76 8.29
N ALA A 116 18.34 0.68 8.61
CA ALA A 116 19.16 0.59 9.83
C ALA A 116 20.54 1.29 9.72
N LYS A 117 20.86 1.93 8.59
CA LYS A 117 22.17 2.58 8.33
C LYS A 117 22.10 4.09 8.09
N ALA A 118 20.92 4.72 8.19
CA ALA A 118 20.75 6.17 8.04
C ALA A 118 20.64 6.86 9.42
#